data_AF-A0A957GAL4-F1
#
_entry.id   AF-A0A957GAL4-F1
#
_cell.length_a   1.000
_cell.length_b   1.000
_cell.length_c   1.000
_cell.angle_alpha   90.00
_cell.angle_beta   90.00
_cell.angle_gamma   90.00
#
_symmetry.space_group_name_H-M   'P 1'
#
loop_
_entity.id
_entity.type
_entity.pdbx_description
1 polymer ?
#
loop_
_entity_poly.entity_id
_entity_poly.type
_entity_poly.pdbx_seq_one_letter_code
_entity_poly.pdbx_strand_id
1 'polypeptide(L)'
;MSYDDTVSALAADAAQLEQVYQAAVQAGEAPAFQEAIDASYGAAPDNLLYAAWFYRLRQTATQAKGYVVAWAWAIPLAVINGLLFWWLSDERFMISIAGLVPGTGREFIPGLVVLAAPLCAVFVLVYLTVVGRKSWRLSTLIGAMGLGAAAYVLLTYPQAGIRPYQEQYLNLMAIHLPLLAWAGVGAFLVADHRDPVNRFAFLIKSLEAFIFGGLFLLAGVVFTGITAALFAALNVDFPDMVIRLFVAGGVGLVAVLAVAVMYNPGVPPAGQAFNEGLSKLVALLMRLMLPLTLLVLLVYLAFIPFNFRAPFDNRDVLIVYNVMLFAVVALLVGATPVSLSGIAPRLAHWLRLGIVAVTALALLVSLYALAAILYRTALDRLTPNRLTFIGWNLINIGLLVLLLLFQLQVREGRWLAGLYRAYSVGTVAYAAWTVVVILALPWLFGANQKVLNSLPVSVQEIIFDKPDPILLKCTGSPHIYLIEDGQKRWIDTIQTFNDRGYLWRDVYFVPCADLRSVPDGVPIPAGAGPPPQP
;
A
#
# COMPACT_ATOMS: atom_id res chain seq x y z
N MET A 1 -51.82 -22.16 -17.54
CA MET A 1 -51.18 -23.14 -18.44
C MET A 1 -49.85 -23.52 -17.84
N SER A 2 -49.45 -24.79 -17.94
CA SER A 2 -48.11 -25.18 -17.51
C SER A 2 -47.07 -24.53 -18.44
N TYR A 3 -45.83 -24.38 -17.97
CA TYR A 3 -44.74 -23.94 -18.85
C TYR A 3 -44.50 -24.95 -19.97
N ASP A 4 -44.74 -26.24 -19.76
CA ASP A 4 -44.64 -27.29 -20.79
C ASP A 4 -45.59 -27.02 -21.97
N ASP A 5 -46.86 -26.73 -21.69
CA ASP A 5 -47.87 -26.44 -22.72
C ASP A 5 -47.53 -25.14 -23.47
N THR A 6 -47.06 -24.14 -22.72
CA THR A 6 -46.77 -22.81 -23.26
C THR A 6 -45.50 -22.82 -24.12
N VAL A 7 -44.44 -23.49 -23.68
CA VAL A 7 -43.19 -23.67 -24.44
C VAL A 7 -43.46 -24.49 -25.70
N SER A 8 -44.23 -25.58 -25.57
CA SER A 8 -44.61 -26.44 -26.69
C SER A 8 -45.42 -25.71 -27.77
N ALA A 9 -46.36 -24.85 -27.35
CA ALA A 9 -47.17 -24.04 -28.28
C ALA A 9 -46.35 -22.98 -29.03
N LEU A 10 -45.22 -22.56 -28.46
CA LEU A 10 -44.36 -21.49 -28.99
C LEU A 10 -43.10 -22.01 -29.67
N ALA A 11 -43.11 -23.28 -30.10
CA ALA A 11 -41.98 -23.98 -30.72
C ALA A 11 -41.30 -23.26 -31.90
N ALA A 12 -42.02 -22.34 -32.56
CA ALA A 12 -41.54 -21.59 -33.72
C ALA A 12 -41.51 -20.06 -33.50
N ASP A 13 -41.96 -19.56 -32.34
CA ASP A 13 -42.04 -18.12 -32.05
C ASP A 13 -41.00 -17.73 -31.00
N ALA A 14 -39.82 -17.36 -31.49
CA ALA A 14 -38.70 -16.95 -30.64
C ALA A 14 -39.01 -15.71 -29.79
N ALA A 15 -39.83 -14.79 -30.28
CA ALA A 15 -40.13 -13.53 -29.62
C ALA A 15 -41.07 -13.74 -28.43
N GLN A 16 -42.13 -14.53 -28.62
CA GLN A 16 -43.04 -14.86 -27.53
C GLN A 16 -42.37 -15.77 -26.48
N LEU A 17 -41.53 -16.71 -26.90
CA LEU A 17 -40.80 -17.56 -25.96
C LEU A 17 -39.87 -16.75 -25.04
N GLU A 18 -39.22 -15.70 -25.56
CA GLU A 18 -38.43 -14.76 -24.74
C GLU A 18 -39.31 -13.97 -23.77
N GLN A 19 -40.50 -13.52 -24.19
CA GLN A 19 -41.42 -12.80 -23.29
C GLN A 19 -41.89 -13.69 -22.13
N VAL A 20 -42.21 -14.96 -22.42
CA VAL A 20 -42.58 -15.94 -21.39
C VAL A 20 -41.42 -16.19 -20.43
N TYR A 21 -40.19 -16.31 -20.94
CA TYR A 21 -39.01 -16.41 -20.10
C TYR A 21 -38.82 -15.18 -19.19
N GLN A 22 -38.94 -13.97 -19.73
CA GLN A 22 -38.80 -12.73 -18.94
C GLN A 22 -39.88 -12.63 -17.85
N ALA A 23 -41.11 -13.03 -18.17
CA ALA A 23 -42.19 -13.13 -17.18
C ALA A 23 -41.88 -14.16 -16.09
N ALA A 24 -41.37 -15.34 -16.47
CA ALA A 24 -40.96 -16.38 -15.53
C ALA A 24 -39.81 -15.91 -14.62
N VAL A 25 -38.85 -15.16 -15.15
CA VAL A 25 -37.76 -14.56 -14.36
C VAL A 25 -38.30 -13.52 -13.37
N GLN A 26 -39.21 -12.64 -13.80
CA GLN A 26 -39.83 -11.66 -12.90
C GLN A 26 -40.67 -12.30 -11.80
N ALA A 27 -41.30 -13.44 -12.09
CA ALA A 27 -42.09 -14.22 -11.13
C ALA A 27 -41.24 -15.14 -10.23
N GLY A 28 -39.92 -15.28 -10.48
CA GLY A 28 -39.06 -16.22 -9.76
C GLY A 28 -39.23 -17.69 -10.17
N GLU A 29 -39.93 -17.96 -11.26
CA GLU A 29 -40.27 -19.28 -11.80
C GLU A 29 -39.33 -19.72 -12.94
N ALA A 30 -38.18 -19.06 -13.09
CA ALA A 30 -37.17 -19.41 -14.09
C ALA A 30 -36.75 -20.90 -14.09
N PRO A 31 -36.66 -21.62 -12.94
CA PRO A 31 -36.36 -23.06 -12.94
C PRO A 31 -37.45 -23.90 -13.63
N ALA A 32 -38.72 -23.55 -13.46
CA ALA A 32 -39.84 -24.28 -14.07
C ALA A 32 -39.88 -24.07 -15.59
N PHE A 33 -39.57 -22.85 -16.05
CA PHE A 33 -39.38 -22.59 -17.49
C PHE A 33 -38.19 -23.37 -18.06
N GLN A 34 -37.09 -23.47 -17.31
CA GLN A 34 -35.91 -24.23 -17.74
C GLN A 34 -36.22 -25.73 -17.85
N GLU A 35 -36.95 -26.29 -16.89
CA GLU A 35 -37.37 -27.70 -16.93
C GLU A 35 -38.26 -27.98 -18.15
N ALA A 36 -39.16 -27.06 -18.50
CA ALA A 36 -40.00 -27.15 -19.69
C ALA A 36 -39.20 -27.09 -21.01
N ILE A 37 -38.15 -26.28 -21.07
CA ILE A 37 -37.21 -26.23 -22.21
C ILE A 37 -36.40 -27.52 -22.30
N ASP A 38 -35.91 -28.05 -21.18
CA ASP A 38 -35.14 -29.29 -21.12
C ASP A 38 -35.99 -30.48 -21.61
N ALA A 39 -37.26 -30.54 -21.18
CA ALA A 39 -38.23 -31.55 -21.63
C ALA A 39 -38.57 -31.40 -23.12
N SER A 40 -38.83 -30.17 -23.59
CA SER A 40 -39.17 -29.88 -24.99
C SER A 40 -38.02 -30.17 -25.95
N TYR A 41 -36.78 -29.88 -25.53
CA TYR A 41 -35.57 -30.26 -26.28
C TYR A 41 -35.38 -31.77 -26.33
N GLY A 42 -35.65 -32.49 -25.24
CA GLY A 42 -35.60 -33.95 -25.20
C GLY A 42 -36.61 -34.63 -26.12
N ALA A 43 -37.81 -34.05 -26.26
CA ALA A 43 -38.87 -34.55 -27.15
C ALA A 43 -38.65 -34.20 -28.63
N ALA A 44 -38.05 -33.04 -28.92
CA ALA A 44 -37.82 -32.54 -30.28
C ALA A 44 -36.40 -31.98 -30.44
N PRO A 45 -35.35 -32.83 -30.48
CA PRO A 45 -33.96 -32.39 -30.51
C PRO A 45 -33.58 -31.64 -31.80
N ASP A 46 -34.31 -31.85 -32.89
CA ASP A 46 -34.09 -31.18 -34.18
C ASP A 46 -34.63 -29.74 -34.22
N ASN A 47 -35.40 -29.31 -33.19
CA ASN A 47 -35.87 -27.93 -33.12
C ASN A 47 -34.74 -26.99 -32.66
N LEU A 48 -34.23 -26.20 -33.61
CA LEU A 48 -33.14 -25.25 -33.38
C LEU A 48 -33.45 -24.19 -32.31
N LEU A 49 -34.71 -23.80 -32.11
CA LEU A 49 -35.10 -22.84 -31.07
C LEU A 49 -34.94 -23.45 -29.68
N TYR A 50 -35.42 -24.69 -29.48
CA TYR A 50 -35.23 -25.41 -28.22
C TYR A 50 -33.77 -25.72 -27.96
N ALA A 51 -33.00 -26.12 -28.98
CA ALA A 51 -31.56 -26.31 -28.86
C ALA A 51 -30.86 -25.02 -28.40
N ALA A 52 -31.17 -23.88 -29.03
CA ALA A 52 -30.59 -22.59 -28.67
C ALA A 52 -30.94 -22.19 -27.22
N TRP A 53 -32.18 -22.39 -26.78
CA TRP A 53 -32.62 -22.12 -25.42
C TRP A 53 -32.02 -23.08 -24.39
N PHE A 54 -31.94 -24.38 -24.70
CA PHE A 54 -31.30 -25.39 -23.87
C PHE A 54 -29.84 -25.03 -23.60
N TYR A 55 -29.07 -24.74 -24.65
CA TYR A 55 -27.66 -24.33 -24.49
C TYR A 55 -27.53 -22.98 -23.80
N ARG A 56 -28.38 -21.99 -24.11
CA ARG A 56 -28.40 -20.69 -23.43
C ARG A 56 -28.68 -20.84 -21.94
N LEU A 57 -29.77 -21.49 -21.54
CA LEU A 57 -30.17 -21.61 -20.13
C LEU A 57 -29.16 -22.44 -19.35
N ARG A 58 -28.57 -23.46 -19.96
CA ARG A 58 -27.51 -24.25 -19.32
C ARG A 58 -26.21 -23.45 -19.15
N GLN A 59 -25.88 -22.58 -20.11
CA GLN A 59 -24.79 -21.61 -20.02
C GLN A 59 -25.08 -20.53 -18.95
N THR A 60 -26.30 -20.01 -18.90
CA THR A 60 -26.76 -19.06 -17.88
C THR A 60 -26.75 -19.71 -16.50
N ALA A 61 -27.17 -20.98 -16.37
CA ALA A 61 -27.13 -21.73 -15.11
C ALA A 61 -25.70 -22.06 -14.67
N THR A 62 -24.76 -22.25 -15.61
CA THR A 62 -23.34 -22.38 -15.27
C THR A 62 -22.69 -21.04 -14.92
N GLN A 63 -23.12 -19.92 -15.54
CA GLN A 63 -22.72 -18.57 -15.15
C GLN A 63 -23.36 -18.12 -13.82
N ALA A 64 -24.58 -18.56 -13.53
CA ALA A 64 -25.33 -18.25 -12.31
C ALA A 64 -24.94 -19.12 -11.11
N LYS A 65 -24.07 -20.12 -11.29
CA LYS A 65 -23.27 -20.66 -10.18
C LYS A 65 -22.24 -19.61 -9.76
N GLY A 66 -22.74 -18.49 -9.26
CA GLY A 66 -21.95 -17.45 -8.63
C GLY A 66 -21.08 -18.08 -7.55
N TYR A 67 -19.89 -17.54 -7.40
CA TYR A 67 -18.98 -17.99 -6.37
C TYR A 67 -19.65 -17.88 -4.99
N VAL A 68 -19.88 -19.01 -4.33
CA VAL A 68 -20.35 -19.04 -2.95
C VAL A 68 -19.12 -19.02 -2.04
N VAL A 69 -19.03 -17.98 -1.21
CA VAL A 69 -17.96 -17.85 -0.22
C VAL A 69 -17.93 -19.08 0.67
N ALA A 70 -16.76 -19.69 0.81
CA ALA A 70 -16.56 -20.86 1.68
C ALA A 70 -16.57 -20.43 3.16
N TRP A 71 -17.73 -20.07 3.70
CA TRP A 71 -17.91 -19.53 5.05
C TRP A 71 -17.35 -20.43 6.16
N ALA A 72 -17.43 -21.75 5.97
CA ALA A 72 -16.86 -22.76 6.88
C ALA A 72 -15.34 -22.63 7.05
N TRP A 73 -14.63 -22.04 6.09
CA TRP A 73 -13.21 -21.72 6.18
C TRP A 73 -12.95 -20.25 6.46
N ALA A 74 -13.73 -19.35 5.84
CA ALA A 74 -13.53 -17.92 5.95
C ALA A 74 -13.70 -17.41 7.39
N ILE A 75 -14.80 -17.79 8.07
CA ILE A 75 -15.10 -17.30 9.42
C ILE A 75 -14.07 -17.79 10.44
N PRO A 76 -13.76 -19.10 10.55
CA PRO A 76 -12.79 -19.55 11.54
C PRO A 76 -11.40 -18.93 11.34
N LEU A 77 -10.91 -18.84 10.10
CA LEU A 77 -9.60 -18.24 9.82
C LEU A 77 -9.59 -16.74 10.15
N ALA A 78 -10.66 -16.02 9.83
CA ALA A 78 -10.78 -14.60 10.15
C ALA A 78 -10.86 -14.35 11.66
N VAL A 79 -11.63 -15.17 12.39
CA VAL A 79 -11.71 -15.08 13.87
C VAL A 79 -10.37 -15.37 14.51
N ILE A 80 -9.66 -16.42 14.08
CA ILE A 80 -8.33 -16.73 14.61
C ILE A 80 -7.34 -15.60 14.33
N ASN A 81 -7.33 -15.04 13.11
CA ASN A 81 -6.48 -13.90 12.79
C ASN A 81 -6.83 -12.65 13.63
N GLY A 82 -8.12 -12.38 13.84
CA GLY A 82 -8.59 -11.30 14.71
C GLY A 82 -8.16 -11.49 16.17
N LEU A 83 -8.36 -12.67 16.74
CA LEU A 83 -7.91 -12.98 18.11
C LEU A 83 -6.39 -12.87 18.25
N LEU A 84 -5.64 -13.26 17.22
CA LEU A 84 -4.18 -13.10 17.20
C LEU A 84 -3.77 -11.63 17.18
N PHE A 85 -4.44 -10.78 16.39
CA PHE A 85 -4.20 -9.34 16.37
C PHE A 85 -4.52 -8.70 17.72
N TRP A 86 -5.65 -9.09 18.33
CA TRP A 86 -6.03 -8.65 19.67
C TRP A 86 -4.95 -9.03 20.70
N TRP A 87 -4.47 -10.27 20.68
CA TRP A 87 -3.42 -10.73 21.60
C TRP A 87 -2.09 -9.98 21.40
N LEU A 88 -1.68 -9.78 20.14
CA LEU A 88 -0.44 -9.06 19.79
C LEU A 88 -0.53 -7.54 19.97
N SER A 89 -1.73 -6.99 20.15
CA SER A 89 -1.95 -5.56 20.43
C SER A 89 -1.68 -5.16 21.88
N ASP A 90 -1.39 -6.13 22.74
CA ASP A 90 -1.09 -5.91 24.14
C ASP A 90 0.24 -5.16 24.34
N GLU A 91 0.32 -4.35 25.39
CA GLU A 91 1.49 -3.50 25.70
C GLU A 91 2.79 -4.31 25.85
N ARG A 92 2.69 -5.58 26.27
CA ARG A 92 3.86 -6.49 26.37
C ARG A 92 4.59 -6.72 25.05
N PHE A 93 3.93 -6.47 23.91
CA PHE A 93 4.52 -6.61 22.57
C PHE A 93 4.95 -5.28 21.96
N MET A 94 4.99 -4.18 22.74
CA MET A 94 5.52 -2.91 22.29
C MET A 94 7.01 -3.04 21.96
N ILE A 95 7.40 -2.59 20.77
CA ILE A 95 8.81 -2.49 20.38
C ILE A 95 9.39 -1.28 21.11
N SER A 96 10.40 -1.53 21.95
CA SER A 96 11.11 -0.49 22.66
C SER A 96 12.45 -0.18 21.98
N ILE A 97 12.79 1.10 21.93
CA ILE A 97 14.10 1.55 21.45
C ILE A 97 14.94 1.86 22.67
N ALA A 98 16.13 1.26 22.76
CA ALA A 98 17.02 1.40 23.90
C ALA A 98 17.38 2.87 24.14
N GLY A 99 17.29 3.30 25.40
CA GLY A 99 17.79 4.59 25.86
C GLY A 99 19.28 4.55 26.19
N LEU A 100 19.87 5.71 26.44
CA LEU A 100 21.30 5.87 26.78
C LEU A 100 21.72 5.09 28.04
N VAL A 101 20.81 4.94 28.99
CA VAL A 101 21.05 4.20 30.23
C VAL A 101 20.32 2.85 30.15
N PRO A 102 20.97 1.73 30.51
CA PRO A 102 20.31 0.44 30.61
C PRO A 102 19.02 0.55 31.43
N GLY A 103 17.87 0.19 30.84
CA GLY A 103 16.55 0.31 31.47
C GLY A 103 15.73 1.57 31.13
N THR A 104 16.27 2.51 30.34
CA THR A 104 15.54 3.73 29.90
C THR A 104 14.97 3.61 28.47
N GLY A 105 14.62 2.40 28.05
CA GLY A 105 14.02 2.17 26.74
C GLY A 105 12.66 2.88 26.61
N ARG A 106 12.39 3.48 25.45
CA ARG A 106 11.10 4.10 25.15
C ARG A 106 10.28 3.19 24.25
N GLU A 107 9.03 2.93 24.62
CA GLU A 107 8.06 2.26 23.75
C GLU A 107 7.79 3.14 22.51
N PHE A 108 7.93 2.55 21.32
CA PHE A 108 7.85 3.28 20.07
C PHE A 108 6.61 2.90 19.26
N ILE A 109 6.51 1.63 18.85
CA ILE A 109 5.36 1.13 18.06
C ILE A 109 4.92 -0.26 18.57
N PRO A 110 3.63 -0.60 18.44
CA PRO A 110 3.17 -1.96 18.73
C PRO A 110 3.85 -2.97 17.79
N GLY A 111 4.34 -4.09 18.33
CA GLY A 111 4.91 -5.18 17.53
C GLY A 111 3.92 -5.75 16.52
N LEU A 112 2.62 -5.64 16.79
CA LEU A 112 1.54 -5.91 15.84
C LEU A 112 1.73 -5.17 14.51
N VAL A 113 2.21 -3.92 14.49
CA VAL A 113 2.38 -3.15 13.25
C VAL A 113 3.34 -3.84 12.28
N VAL A 114 4.40 -4.47 12.80
CA VAL A 114 5.39 -5.21 12.00
C VAL A 114 4.85 -6.59 11.60
N LEU A 115 4.11 -7.25 12.49
CA LEU A 115 3.67 -8.64 12.31
C LEU A 115 2.32 -8.78 11.56
N ALA A 116 1.48 -7.74 11.58
CA ALA A 116 0.09 -7.80 11.12
C ALA A 116 -0.05 -8.31 9.68
N ALA A 117 0.66 -7.68 8.74
CA ALA A 117 0.53 -8.03 7.33
C ALA A 117 1.07 -9.44 7.00
N PRO A 118 2.28 -9.84 7.44
CA PRO A 118 2.78 -11.20 7.26
C PRO A 118 1.85 -12.26 7.85
N LEU A 119 1.33 -12.05 9.06
CA LEU A 119 0.39 -12.97 9.69
C LEU A 119 -0.91 -13.07 8.89
N CYS A 120 -1.50 -11.93 8.54
CA CYS A 120 -2.72 -11.89 7.73
C CYS A 120 -2.52 -12.61 6.39
N ALA A 121 -1.37 -12.43 5.74
CA ALA A 121 -1.06 -13.12 4.49
C ALA A 121 -1.00 -14.64 4.68
N VAL A 122 -0.51 -15.17 5.81
CA VAL A 122 -0.55 -16.60 6.11
C VAL A 122 -2.00 -17.11 6.15
N PHE A 123 -2.91 -16.44 6.87
CA PHE A 123 -4.31 -16.85 6.93
C PHE A 123 -5.01 -16.75 5.57
N VAL A 124 -4.76 -15.69 4.82
CA VAL A 124 -5.26 -15.54 3.44
C VAL A 124 -4.71 -16.64 2.53
N LEU A 125 -3.42 -16.96 2.60
CA LEU A 125 -2.81 -18.03 1.81
C LEU A 125 -3.39 -19.40 2.17
N VAL A 126 -3.62 -19.69 3.45
CA VAL A 126 -4.29 -20.93 3.90
C VAL A 126 -5.70 -21.00 3.29
N TYR A 127 -6.49 -19.94 3.39
CA TYR A 127 -7.83 -19.87 2.80
C TYR A 127 -7.79 -20.14 1.29
N LEU A 128 -6.93 -19.42 0.56
CA LEU A 128 -6.79 -19.56 -0.89
C LEU A 128 -6.30 -20.95 -1.30
N THR A 129 -5.44 -21.58 -0.48
CA THR A 129 -4.91 -22.93 -0.74
C THR A 129 -5.96 -24.00 -0.54
N VAL A 130 -6.71 -23.93 0.56
CA VAL A 130 -7.75 -24.92 0.89
C VAL A 130 -8.91 -24.84 -0.09
N VAL A 131 -9.45 -23.63 -0.31
CA VAL A 131 -10.63 -23.44 -1.16
C VAL A 131 -10.27 -23.55 -2.65
N GLY A 132 -9.11 -23.04 -3.04
CA GLY A 132 -8.64 -23.09 -4.44
C GLY A 132 -7.93 -24.39 -4.81
N ARG A 133 -7.76 -25.33 -3.87
CA ARG A 133 -7.00 -26.59 -4.03
C ARG A 133 -5.61 -26.38 -4.65
N LYS A 134 -4.93 -25.31 -4.24
CA LYS A 134 -3.60 -24.91 -4.73
C LYS A 134 -2.48 -25.60 -3.96
N SER A 135 -1.23 -25.36 -4.38
CA SER A 135 -0.06 -26.01 -3.80
C SER A 135 0.27 -25.51 -2.38
N TRP A 136 0.18 -26.42 -1.40
CA TRP A 136 0.57 -26.14 -0.02
C TRP A 136 2.03 -25.74 0.13
N ARG A 137 2.93 -26.35 -0.67
CA ARG A 137 4.37 -26.05 -0.63
C ARG A 137 4.68 -24.59 -0.94
N LEU A 138 4.00 -24.02 -1.93
CA LEU A 138 4.22 -22.62 -2.31
C LEU A 138 3.61 -21.67 -1.28
N SER A 139 2.42 -22.00 -0.77
CA SER A 139 1.74 -21.26 0.29
C SER A 139 2.58 -21.18 1.56
N THR A 140 3.12 -22.31 2.04
CA THR A 140 3.96 -22.35 3.23
C THR A 140 5.29 -21.64 3.02
N LEU A 141 5.91 -21.78 1.83
CA LEU A 141 7.15 -21.06 1.50
C LEU A 141 6.94 -19.54 1.55
N ILE A 142 5.89 -19.02 0.90
CA ILE A 142 5.60 -17.58 0.87
C ILE A 142 5.25 -17.06 2.25
N GLY A 143 4.43 -17.79 3.02
CA GLY A 143 4.12 -17.47 4.40
C GLY A 143 5.38 -17.41 5.28
N ALA A 144 6.26 -18.42 5.16
CA ALA A 144 7.51 -18.48 5.90
C ALA A 144 8.48 -17.36 5.52
N MET A 145 8.57 -16.99 4.23
CA MET A 145 9.38 -15.85 3.79
C MET A 145 8.85 -14.53 4.34
N GLY A 146 7.53 -14.32 4.34
CA GLY A 146 6.91 -13.12 4.92
C GLY A 146 7.16 -13.00 6.43
N LEU A 147 6.97 -14.09 7.18
CA LEU A 147 7.26 -14.14 8.62
C LEU A 147 8.76 -14.00 8.91
N GLY A 148 9.60 -14.61 8.08
CA GLY A 148 11.06 -14.49 8.16
C GLY A 148 11.53 -13.06 7.93
N ALA A 149 10.92 -12.33 7.00
CA ALA A 149 11.20 -10.91 6.79
C ALA A 149 10.81 -10.07 8.01
N ALA A 150 9.66 -10.34 8.64
CA ALA A 150 9.25 -9.66 9.87
C ALA A 150 10.20 -9.97 11.05
N ALA A 151 10.58 -11.23 11.21
CA ALA A 151 11.55 -11.65 12.22
C ALA A 151 12.90 -10.97 11.98
N TYR A 152 13.36 -10.91 10.73
CA TYR A 152 14.57 -10.19 10.34
C TYR A 152 14.52 -8.72 10.75
N VAL A 153 13.40 -8.03 10.50
CA VAL A 153 13.21 -6.63 10.93
C VAL A 153 13.37 -6.51 12.45
N LEU A 154 12.69 -7.38 13.21
CA LEU A 154 12.75 -7.36 14.68
C LEU A 154 14.16 -7.65 15.23
N LEU A 155 14.95 -8.46 14.53
CA LEU A 155 16.32 -8.78 14.92
C LEU A 155 17.33 -7.70 14.52
N THR A 156 17.08 -6.97 13.42
CA THR A 156 18.04 -6.04 12.82
C THR A 156 17.77 -4.57 13.11
N TYR A 157 16.55 -4.18 13.51
CA TYR A 157 16.28 -2.76 13.83
C TYR A 157 17.21 -2.18 14.92
N PRO A 158 17.65 -2.91 15.98
CA PRO A 158 18.57 -2.34 16.97
C PRO A 158 19.96 -2.06 16.36
N GLN A 159 20.27 -2.67 15.23
CA GLN A 159 21.53 -2.53 14.51
C GLN A 159 21.50 -1.37 13.50
N ALA A 160 20.35 -0.73 13.27
CA ALA A 160 20.17 0.31 12.25
C ALA A 160 20.81 1.68 12.60
N GLY A 161 21.75 1.73 13.55
CA GLY A 161 22.49 2.93 13.92
C GLY A 161 21.83 3.74 15.04
N ILE A 162 21.87 5.07 14.91
CA ILE A 162 21.32 6.01 15.89
C ILE A 162 19.81 5.85 16.04
N ARG A 163 19.26 6.28 17.19
CA ARG A 163 17.83 6.15 17.51
C ARG A 163 16.91 6.69 16.40
N PRO A 164 17.12 7.88 15.81
CA PRO A 164 16.29 8.37 14.71
C PRO A 164 16.26 7.45 13.48
N TYR A 165 17.34 6.73 13.18
CA TYR A 165 17.38 5.78 12.07
C TYR A 165 16.63 4.49 12.38
N GLN A 166 16.68 4.03 13.63
CA GLN A 166 15.87 2.90 14.09
C GLN A 166 14.37 3.23 13.98
N GLU A 167 13.96 4.42 14.44
CA GLU A 167 12.59 4.92 14.31
C GLU A 167 12.16 5.01 12.83
N GLN A 168 13.00 5.58 11.97
CA GLN A 168 12.74 5.63 10.52
C GLN A 168 12.62 4.24 9.91
N TYR A 169 13.54 3.32 10.20
CA TYR A 169 13.51 1.96 9.67
C TYR A 169 12.22 1.25 10.08
N LEU A 170 11.85 1.27 11.36
CA LEU A 170 10.60 0.67 11.85
C LEU A 170 9.36 1.26 11.18
N ASN A 171 9.29 2.59 11.03
CA ASN A 171 8.20 3.26 10.32
C ASN A 171 8.13 2.85 8.83
N LEU A 172 9.28 2.68 8.17
CA LEU A 172 9.31 2.18 6.80
C LEU A 172 8.82 0.74 6.72
N MET A 173 9.17 -0.12 7.68
CA MET A 173 8.74 -1.52 7.69
C MET A 173 7.23 -1.68 7.88
N ALA A 174 6.58 -0.74 8.58
CA ALA A 174 5.13 -0.68 8.69
C ALA A 174 4.41 -0.56 7.32
N ILE A 175 5.10 -0.06 6.28
CA ILE A 175 4.57 0.08 4.92
C ILE A 175 5.11 -1.04 4.00
N HIS A 176 6.39 -1.39 4.14
CA HIS A 176 7.07 -2.34 3.25
C HIS A 176 6.68 -3.80 3.55
N LEU A 177 6.40 -4.17 4.79
CA LEU A 177 5.95 -5.53 5.11
C LEU A 177 4.54 -5.82 4.56
N PRO A 178 3.55 -4.91 4.65
CA PRO A 178 2.31 -5.03 3.89
C PRO A 178 2.50 -5.18 2.39
N LEU A 179 3.39 -4.38 1.79
CA LEU A 179 3.69 -4.46 0.36
C LEU A 179 4.31 -5.82 -0.01
N LEU A 180 5.25 -6.33 0.80
CA LEU A 180 5.87 -7.64 0.59
C LEU A 180 4.85 -8.78 0.75
N ALA A 181 4.00 -8.71 1.77
CA ALA A 181 2.94 -9.69 2.03
C ALA A 181 1.93 -9.72 0.87
N TRP A 182 1.50 -8.56 0.39
CA TRP A 182 0.63 -8.42 -0.78
C TRP A 182 1.30 -8.96 -2.06
N ALA A 183 2.56 -8.62 -2.30
CA ALA A 183 3.33 -9.15 -3.43
C ALA A 183 3.49 -10.69 -3.35
N GLY A 184 3.67 -11.24 -2.14
CA GLY A 184 3.70 -12.67 -1.89
C GLY A 184 2.38 -13.37 -2.24
N VAL A 185 1.24 -12.84 -1.78
CA VAL A 185 -0.08 -13.34 -2.16
C VAL A 185 -0.30 -13.26 -3.66
N GLY A 186 0.13 -12.16 -4.31
CA GLY A 186 0.09 -12.02 -5.77
C GLY A 186 0.94 -13.06 -6.50
N ALA A 187 2.17 -13.29 -6.04
CA ALA A 187 3.07 -14.30 -6.59
C ALA A 187 2.46 -15.72 -6.47
N PHE A 188 1.80 -16.02 -5.34
CA PHE A 188 1.06 -17.27 -5.15
C PHE A 188 -0.09 -17.43 -6.15
N LEU A 189 -0.88 -16.37 -6.35
CA LEU A 189 -2.05 -16.43 -7.22
C LEU A 189 -1.71 -16.55 -8.72
N VAL A 190 -0.58 -15.94 -9.12
CA VAL A 190 -0.09 -15.86 -10.50
C VAL A 190 0.90 -16.98 -10.85
N ALA A 191 1.31 -17.82 -9.90
CA ALA A 191 2.38 -18.81 -10.07
C ALA A 191 2.22 -19.70 -11.32
N ASP A 192 0.99 -20.16 -11.57
CA ASP A 192 0.61 -21.02 -12.71
C ASP A 192 0.24 -20.23 -13.99
N HIS A 193 0.05 -18.90 -13.88
CA HIS A 193 -0.41 -18.02 -14.95
C HIS A 193 0.41 -16.73 -15.00
N ARG A 194 1.67 -16.84 -15.44
CA ARG A 194 2.66 -15.74 -15.35
C ARG A 194 2.49 -14.62 -16.38
N ASP A 195 1.44 -14.65 -17.18
CA ASP A 195 1.19 -13.67 -18.21
C ASP A 195 0.83 -12.28 -17.63
N PRO A 196 1.08 -11.20 -18.39
CA PRO A 196 0.78 -9.84 -17.93
C PRO A 196 -0.70 -9.59 -17.63
N VAL A 197 -1.63 -10.33 -18.27
CA VAL A 197 -3.08 -10.15 -18.09
C VAL A 197 -3.47 -10.64 -16.68
N ASN A 198 -3.04 -11.83 -16.27
CA ASN A 198 -3.32 -12.35 -14.94
C ASN A 198 -2.68 -11.50 -13.82
N ARG A 199 -1.48 -10.98 -14.04
CA ARG A 199 -0.84 -10.04 -13.10
C ARG A 199 -1.63 -8.76 -12.94
N PHE A 200 -2.07 -8.16 -14.06
CA PHE A 200 -2.89 -6.96 -14.02
C PHE A 200 -4.26 -7.21 -13.37
N ALA A 201 -4.91 -8.32 -13.72
CA ALA A 201 -6.18 -8.72 -13.14
C ALA A 201 -6.09 -8.90 -11.61
N PHE A 202 -4.98 -9.45 -11.10
CA PHE A 202 -4.71 -9.51 -9.66
C PHE A 202 -4.62 -8.12 -9.02
N LEU A 203 -3.98 -7.13 -9.66
CA LEU A 203 -3.89 -5.78 -9.13
C LEU A 203 -5.26 -5.11 -9.00
N ILE A 204 -6.09 -5.21 -10.02
CA ILE A 204 -7.46 -4.69 -9.99
C ILE A 204 -8.27 -5.37 -8.90
N LYS A 205 -8.20 -6.70 -8.81
CA LYS A 205 -8.95 -7.43 -7.79
C LYS A 205 -8.46 -7.14 -6.37
N SER A 206 -7.15 -6.87 -6.21
CA SER A 206 -6.59 -6.41 -4.94
C SER A 206 -7.13 -5.03 -4.56
N LEU A 207 -7.21 -4.09 -5.52
CA LEU A 207 -7.79 -2.76 -5.29
C LEU A 207 -9.27 -2.86 -4.85
N GLU A 208 -10.05 -3.71 -5.51
CA GLU A 208 -11.43 -3.99 -5.10
C GLU A 208 -11.50 -4.56 -3.68
N ALA A 209 -10.62 -5.52 -3.35
CA ALA A 209 -10.54 -6.10 -2.01
C ALA A 209 -10.15 -5.07 -0.94
N PHE A 210 -9.25 -4.14 -1.25
CA PHE A 210 -8.87 -3.06 -0.33
C PHE A 210 -10.02 -2.07 -0.11
N ILE A 211 -10.74 -1.68 -1.17
CA ILE A 211 -11.90 -0.78 -1.05
C ILE A 211 -13.00 -1.46 -0.22
N PHE A 212 -13.28 -2.74 -0.49
CA PHE A 212 -14.27 -3.50 0.26
C PHE A 212 -13.88 -3.73 1.72
N GLY A 213 -12.60 -4.05 1.98
CA GLY A 213 -12.05 -4.11 3.33
C GLY A 213 -12.17 -2.77 4.06
N GLY A 214 -11.89 -1.65 3.38
CA GLY A 214 -12.10 -0.30 3.92
C GLY A 214 -13.56 -0.05 4.30
N LEU A 215 -14.52 -0.48 3.47
CA LEU A 215 -15.94 -0.37 3.80
C LEU A 215 -16.32 -1.20 5.03
N PHE A 216 -15.80 -2.41 5.16
CA PHE A 216 -15.99 -3.26 6.34
C PHE A 216 -15.37 -2.63 7.60
N LEU A 217 -14.19 -2.03 7.48
CA LEU A 217 -13.57 -1.30 8.59
C LEU A 217 -14.40 -0.08 9.01
N LEU A 218 -14.95 0.69 8.06
CA LEU A 218 -15.84 1.82 8.35
C LEU A 218 -17.11 1.34 9.08
N ALA A 219 -17.73 0.26 8.60
CA ALA A 219 -18.88 -0.34 9.28
C ALA A 219 -18.51 -0.83 10.69
N GLY A 220 -17.33 -1.42 10.85
CA GLY A 220 -16.78 -1.83 12.15
C GLY A 220 -16.59 -0.64 13.10
N VAL A 221 -15.98 0.46 12.65
CA VAL A 221 -15.79 1.68 13.43
C VAL A 221 -17.13 2.27 13.89
N VAL A 222 -18.11 2.35 12.99
CA VAL A 222 -19.46 2.83 13.33
C VAL A 222 -20.11 1.92 14.37
N PHE A 223 -20.06 0.60 14.17
CA PHE A 223 -20.65 -0.36 15.10
C PHE A 223 -19.97 -0.34 16.48
N THR A 224 -18.64 -0.29 16.51
CA THR A 224 -17.86 -0.17 17.75
C THR A 224 -18.15 1.15 18.45
N GLY A 225 -18.23 2.27 17.71
CA GLY A 225 -18.54 3.58 18.25
C GLY A 225 -19.95 3.66 18.86
N ILE A 226 -20.96 3.13 18.16
CA ILE A 226 -22.34 3.05 18.68
C ILE A 226 -22.40 2.14 19.91
N THR A 227 -21.71 0.99 19.88
CA THR A 227 -21.66 0.08 21.03
C THR A 227 -21.01 0.77 22.24
N ALA A 228 -19.87 1.44 22.05
CA ALA A 228 -19.22 2.22 23.10
C ALA A 228 -20.14 3.32 23.65
N ALA A 229 -20.85 4.06 22.79
CA ALA A 229 -21.77 5.12 23.19
C ALA A 229 -22.99 4.58 23.97
N LEU A 230 -23.56 3.44 23.55
CA LEU A 230 -24.69 2.81 24.24
C LEU A 230 -24.31 2.37 25.65
N PHE A 231 -23.14 1.76 25.83
CA PHE A 231 -22.68 1.33 27.15
C PHE A 231 -22.22 2.50 28.02
N ALA A 232 -21.57 3.52 27.45
CA ALA A 232 -21.24 4.75 28.15
C ALA A 232 -22.49 5.46 28.69
N ALA A 233 -23.60 5.46 27.93
CA ALA A 233 -24.89 5.99 28.38
C ALA A 233 -25.49 5.22 29.58
N LEU A 234 -25.09 3.95 29.77
CA LEU A 234 -25.43 3.12 30.92
C LEU A 234 -24.40 3.24 32.06
N ASN A 235 -23.42 4.15 31.94
CA ASN A 235 -22.31 4.30 32.87
C ASN A 235 -21.47 3.01 33.01
N VAL A 236 -21.32 2.28 31.90
CA VAL A 236 -20.48 1.08 31.78
C VAL A 236 -19.30 1.39 30.86
N ASP A 237 -18.10 1.45 31.43
CA ASP A 237 -16.86 1.61 30.68
C ASP A 237 -16.30 0.25 30.26
N PHE A 238 -15.84 0.15 29.01
CA PHE A 238 -15.16 -1.05 28.54
C PHE A 238 -13.69 -1.03 28.98
N PRO A 239 -13.15 -2.14 29.51
CA PRO A 239 -11.73 -2.23 29.78
C PRO A 239 -10.94 -2.20 28.46
N ASP A 240 -9.69 -1.71 28.51
CA ASP A 240 -8.83 -1.56 27.33
C ASP A 240 -8.71 -2.86 26.52
N MET A 241 -8.68 -4.00 27.20
CA MET A 241 -8.66 -5.32 26.58
C MET A 241 -9.84 -5.53 25.61
N VAL A 242 -11.05 -5.06 25.95
CA VAL A 242 -12.24 -5.17 25.10
C VAL A 242 -12.18 -4.18 23.95
N ILE A 243 -11.74 -2.95 24.18
CA ILE A 243 -11.54 -1.96 23.11
C ILE A 243 -10.53 -2.47 22.08
N ARG A 244 -9.40 -3.03 22.52
CA ARG A 244 -8.41 -3.65 21.63
C ARG A 244 -8.98 -4.83 20.83
N LEU A 245 -9.90 -5.60 21.40
CA LEU A 245 -10.56 -6.70 20.68
C LEU A 245 -11.39 -6.16 19.51
N PHE A 246 -12.17 -5.10 19.73
CA PHE A 246 -12.93 -4.46 18.67
C PHE A 246 -12.04 -3.83 17.60
N VAL A 247 -10.99 -3.11 18.01
CA VAL A 247 -10.11 -2.38 17.09
C VAL A 247 -9.13 -3.33 16.38
N ALA A 248 -8.17 -3.90 17.10
CA ALA A 248 -7.14 -4.76 16.51
C ALA A 248 -7.75 -6.08 16.01
N GLY A 249 -8.63 -6.70 16.81
CA GLY A 249 -9.29 -7.94 16.40
C GLY A 249 -10.25 -7.77 15.24
N GLY A 250 -11.00 -6.66 15.20
CA GLY A 250 -11.82 -6.29 14.04
C GLY A 250 -11.01 -6.11 12.77
N VAL A 251 -9.86 -5.41 12.83
CA VAL A 251 -8.96 -5.24 11.68
C VAL A 251 -8.45 -6.59 11.17
N GLY A 252 -7.98 -7.47 12.06
CA GLY A 252 -7.51 -8.80 11.68
C GLY A 252 -8.61 -9.67 11.06
N LEU A 253 -9.83 -9.61 11.60
CA LEU A 253 -10.98 -10.34 11.06
C LEU A 253 -11.36 -9.82 9.67
N VAL A 254 -11.48 -8.51 9.50
CA VAL A 254 -11.87 -7.88 8.23
C VAL A 254 -10.86 -8.15 7.12
N ALA A 255 -9.57 -8.15 7.43
CA ALA A 255 -8.53 -8.36 6.42
C ALA A 255 -8.63 -9.73 5.72
N VAL A 256 -9.03 -10.79 6.43
CA VAL A 256 -9.26 -12.12 5.85
C VAL A 256 -10.63 -12.19 5.15
N LEU A 257 -11.69 -11.66 5.78
CA LEU A 257 -13.03 -11.69 5.19
C LEU A 257 -13.13 -10.90 3.89
N ALA A 258 -12.44 -9.76 3.79
CA ALA A 258 -12.44 -8.95 2.59
C ALA A 258 -11.92 -9.75 1.38
N VAL A 259 -10.85 -10.52 1.55
CA VAL A 259 -10.33 -11.41 0.50
C VAL A 259 -11.28 -12.56 0.21
N ALA A 260 -11.82 -13.20 1.26
CA ALA A 260 -12.73 -14.34 1.11
C ALA A 260 -14.02 -14.00 0.35
N VAL A 261 -14.56 -12.79 0.56
CA VAL A 261 -15.75 -12.32 -0.15
C VAL A 261 -15.41 -11.87 -1.57
N MET A 262 -14.29 -11.17 -1.75
CA MET A 262 -13.99 -10.54 -3.03
C MET A 262 -13.28 -11.45 -4.04
N TYR A 263 -12.58 -12.50 -3.60
CA TYR A 263 -11.74 -13.30 -4.48
C TYR A 263 -12.21 -14.75 -4.56
N ASN A 264 -12.53 -15.24 -5.77
CA ASN A 264 -12.86 -16.65 -6.00
C ASN A 264 -11.57 -17.47 -6.17
N PRO A 265 -11.20 -18.36 -5.22
CA PRO A 265 -9.94 -19.10 -5.29
C PRO A 265 -9.90 -20.18 -6.38
N GLY A 266 -11.06 -20.59 -6.89
CA GLY A 266 -11.19 -21.67 -7.88
C GLY A 266 -10.94 -21.24 -9.33
N VAL A 267 -10.76 -19.94 -9.60
CA VAL A 267 -10.51 -19.41 -10.95
C VAL A 267 -9.23 -18.56 -10.98
N PRO A 268 -8.52 -18.52 -12.13
CA PRO A 268 -7.34 -17.67 -12.27
C PRO A 268 -7.70 -16.18 -12.14
N PRO A 269 -6.73 -15.30 -11.83
CA PRO A 269 -6.97 -13.86 -11.68
C PRO A 269 -7.73 -13.22 -12.85
N ALA A 270 -7.41 -13.58 -14.09
CA ALA A 270 -8.10 -13.04 -15.27
C ALA A 270 -9.54 -13.57 -15.44
N GLY A 271 -9.90 -14.67 -14.78
CA GLY A 271 -11.23 -15.27 -14.78
C GLY A 271 -12.14 -14.76 -13.66
N GLN A 272 -11.66 -13.84 -12.82
CA GLN A 272 -12.48 -13.23 -11.78
C GLN A 272 -13.60 -12.37 -12.39
N ALA A 273 -14.68 -12.20 -11.64
CA ALA A 273 -15.75 -11.30 -12.04
C ALA A 273 -15.31 -9.84 -11.87
N PHE A 274 -15.31 -9.09 -12.99
CA PHE A 274 -15.02 -7.65 -13.05
C PHE A 274 -16.25 -6.81 -13.43
N ASN A 275 -17.34 -7.46 -13.84
CA ASN A 275 -18.55 -6.81 -14.34
C ASN A 275 -19.73 -6.87 -13.35
N GLU A 276 -19.51 -7.41 -12.16
CA GLU A 276 -20.51 -7.43 -11.07
C GLU A 276 -20.65 -6.06 -10.40
N GLY A 277 -21.73 -5.85 -9.67
CA GLY A 277 -22.16 -4.54 -9.17
C GLY A 277 -21.05 -3.72 -8.51
N LEU A 278 -20.37 -4.26 -7.50
CA LEU A 278 -19.31 -3.56 -6.78
C LEU A 278 -18.08 -3.28 -7.65
N SER A 279 -17.60 -4.27 -8.41
CA SER A 279 -16.45 -4.12 -9.32
C SER A 279 -16.71 -3.06 -10.38
N LYS A 280 -17.93 -3.02 -10.92
CA LYS A 280 -18.37 -2.00 -11.87
C LYS A 280 -18.40 -0.61 -11.24
N LEU A 281 -18.86 -0.48 -10.00
CA LEU A 281 -18.84 0.78 -9.26
C LEU A 281 -17.41 1.28 -9.01
N VAL A 282 -16.51 0.40 -8.55
CA VAL A 282 -15.10 0.73 -8.33
C VAL A 282 -14.44 1.19 -9.64
N ALA A 283 -14.62 0.45 -10.74
CA ALA A 283 -14.08 0.82 -12.03
C ALA A 283 -14.65 2.16 -12.55
N LEU A 284 -15.94 2.40 -12.35
CA LEU A 284 -16.57 3.68 -12.73
C LEU A 284 -16.02 4.83 -11.90
N LEU A 285 -15.88 4.65 -10.58
CA LEU A 285 -15.31 5.64 -9.68
C LEU A 285 -13.88 6.02 -10.11
N MET A 286 -13.03 5.04 -10.40
CA MET A 286 -11.66 5.29 -10.87
C MET A 286 -11.65 6.03 -12.22
N ARG A 287 -12.55 5.70 -13.14
CA ARG A 287 -12.65 6.42 -14.42
C ARG A 287 -13.21 7.84 -14.26
N LEU A 288 -14.09 8.07 -13.30
CA LEU A 288 -14.60 9.41 -12.97
C LEU A 288 -13.52 10.28 -12.32
N MET A 289 -12.59 9.68 -11.57
CA MET A 289 -11.46 10.37 -10.97
C MET A 289 -10.38 10.76 -11.99
N LEU A 290 -10.25 10.07 -13.14
CA LEU A 290 -9.28 10.43 -14.18
C LEU A 290 -9.33 11.90 -14.65
N PRO A 291 -10.47 12.45 -15.10
CA PRO A 291 -10.53 13.85 -15.52
C PRO A 291 -10.29 14.83 -14.37
N LEU A 292 -10.72 14.49 -13.15
CA LEU A 292 -10.44 15.30 -11.96
C LEU A 292 -8.94 15.34 -11.66
N THR A 293 -8.26 14.20 -11.70
CA THR A 293 -6.81 14.11 -11.52
C THR A 293 -6.08 14.86 -12.62
N LEU A 294 -6.53 14.76 -13.88
CA LEU A 294 -5.98 15.55 -14.98
C LEU A 294 -6.07 17.05 -14.67
N LEU A 295 -7.24 17.53 -14.24
CA LEU A 295 -7.45 18.93 -13.87
C LEU A 295 -6.53 19.36 -12.72
N VAL A 296 -6.45 18.56 -11.66
CA VAL A 296 -5.57 18.84 -10.50
C VAL A 296 -4.10 18.92 -10.93
N LEU A 297 -3.63 17.97 -11.75
CA LEU A 297 -2.26 17.98 -12.26
C LEU A 297 -1.98 19.19 -13.16
N LEU A 298 -2.93 19.60 -14.01
CA LEU A 298 -2.80 20.79 -14.85
C LEU A 298 -2.72 22.07 -14.02
N VAL A 299 -3.65 22.26 -13.08
CA VAL A 299 -3.65 23.40 -12.16
C VAL A 299 -2.33 23.43 -11.40
N TYR A 300 -1.93 22.29 -10.84
CA TYR A 300 -0.70 22.20 -10.07
C TYR A 300 0.54 22.55 -10.94
N LEU A 301 0.64 22.01 -12.16
CA LEU A 301 1.75 22.32 -13.07
C LEU A 301 1.80 23.82 -13.42
N ALA A 302 0.65 24.49 -13.54
CA ALA A 302 0.58 25.93 -13.77
C ALA A 302 1.08 26.76 -12.56
N PHE A 303 1.00 26.24 -11.34
CA PHE A 303 1.48 26.90 -10.13
C PHE A 303 2.97 26.69 -9.86
N ILE A 304 3.60 25.66 -10.45
CA ILE A 304 5.02 25.35 -10.24
C ILE A 304 5.93 26.54 -10.57
N PRO A 305 5.82 27.25 -11.71
CA PRO A 305 6.70 28.37 -12.04
C PRO A 305 6.68 29.49 -10.99
N PHE A 306 5.53 29.71 -10.34
CA PHE A 306 5.36 30.74 -9.31
C PHE A 306 5.85 30.29 -7.93
N ASN A 307 5.95 28.97 -7.70
CA ASN A 307 6.30 28.37 -6.40
C ASN A 307 7.47 27.37 -6.53
N PHE A 308 8.39 27.62 -7.47
CA PHE A 308 9.39 26.64 -7.89
C PHE A 308 10.30 26.18 -6.76
N ARG A 309 10.58 27.04 -5.76
CA ARG A 309 11.43 26.68 -4.62
C ARG A 309 10.72 25.89 -3.52
N ALA A 310 9.38 25.88 -3.49
CA ALA A 310 8.62 25.33 -2.36
C ALA A 310 9.00 23.87 -1.99
N PRO A 311 9.20 22.93 -2.93
CA PRO A 311 9.57 21.55 -2.59
C PRO A 311 11.04 21.38 -2.20
N PHE A 312 11.89 22.30 -2.65
CA PHE A 312 13.32 22.33 -2.31
C PHE A 312 13.51 22.80 -0.88
N ASP A 313 12.69 23.76 -0.44
CA ASP A 313 12.82 24.37 0.88
C ASP A 313 11.93 23.67 1.94
N ASN A 314 10.78 23.09 1.54
CA ASN A 314 9.81 22.49 2.48
C ASN A 314 9.65 20.97 2.27
N ARG A 315 9.82 20.19 3.36
CA ARG A 315 9.72 18.71 3.33
C ARG A 315 8.29 18.20 3.24
N ASP A 316 7.34 18.94 3.80
CA ASP A 316 5.95 18.51 3.85
C ASP A 316 5.34 18.47 2.45
N VAL A 317 5.73 19.45 1.64
CA VAL A 317 5.40 19.54 0.22
C VAL A 317 5.86 18.29 -0.55
N LEU A 318 7.05 17.78 -0.24
CA LEU A 318 7.64 16.60 -0.88
C LEU A 318 6.95 15.30 -0.46
N ILE A 319 6.50 15.21 0.80
CA ILE A 319 5.70 14.07 1.29
C ILE A 319 4.37 14.01 0.53
N VAL A 320 3.70 15.16 0.37
CA VAL A 320 2.42 15.25 -0.36
C VAL A 320 2.57 14.81 -1.82
N TYR A 321 3.65 15.18 -2.51
CA TYR A 321 3.87 14.71 -3.89
C TYR A 321 4.05 13.21 -3.99
N ASN A 322 4.78 12.60 -3.06
CA ASN A 322 4.96 11.15 -3.06
C ASN A 322 3.62 10.44 -2.86
N VAL A 323 2.80 10.90 -1.90
CA VAL A 323 1.45 10.36 -1.67
C VAL A 323 0.58 10.51 -2.93
N MET A 324 0.59 11.70 -3.53
CA MET A 324 -0.12 11.96 -4.79
C MET A 324 0.34 11.03 -5.91
N LEU A 325 1.65 10.77 -6.04
CA LEU A 325 2.19 9.91 -7.09
C LEU A 325 1.67 8.47 -6.96
N PHE A 326 1.67 7.92 -5.74
CA PHE A 326 1.07 6.61 -5.48
C PHE A 326 -0.43 6.60 -5.77
N ALA A 327 -1.16 7.67 -5.40
CA ALA A 327 -2.58 7.81 -5.71
C ALA A 327 -2.84 7.84 -7.22
N VAL A 328 -2.03 8.56 -7.99
CA VAL A 328 -2.11 8.62 -9.46
C VAL A 328 -1.81 7.25 -10.07
N VAL A 329 -0.80 6.54 -9.60
CA VAL A 329 -0.49 5.19 -10.10
C VAL A 329 -1.61 4.20 -9.77
N ALA A 330 -2.16 4.23 -8.55
CA ALA A 330 -3.31 3.42 -8.17
C ALA A 330 -4.54 3.72 -9.03
N LEU A 331 -4.79 5.01 -9.31
CA LEU A 331 -5.84 5.46 -10.22
C LEU A 331 -5.62 4.97 -11.64
N LEU A 332 -4.40 5.09 -12.19
CA LEU A 332 -4.07 4.63 -13.54
C LEU A 332 -4.30 3.12 -13.69
N VAL A 333 -3.90 2.34 -12.68
CA VAL A 333 -4.21 0.91 -12.60
C VAL A 333 -5.73 0.71 -12.57
N GLY A 334 -6.44 1.28 -11.60
CA GLY A 334 -7.88 1.08 -11.39
C GLY A 334 -8.78 1.58 -12.52
N ALA A 335 -8.38 2.63 -13.24
CA ALA A 335 -9.14 3.18 -14.35
C ALA A 335 -8.94 2.39 -15.66
N THR A 336 -7.83 1.65 -15.78
CA THR A 336 -7.54 0.80 -16.94
C THR A 336 -8.51 -0.40 -16.96
N PRO A 337 -9.27 -0.62 -18.05
CA PRO A 337 -10.23 -1.72 -18.13
C PRO A 337 -9.52 -3.07 -18.31
N VAL A 338 -10.05 -4.14 -17.72
CA VAL A 338 -9.56 -5.52 -17.92
C VAL A 338 -9.95 -6.07 -19.30
N SER A 339 -11.10 -5.66 -19.85
CA SER A 339 -11.53 -5.96 -21.21
C SER A 339 -12.22 -4.75 -21.86
N LEU A 340 -12.15 -4.66 -23.19
CA LEU A 340 -12.92 -3.68 -23.97
C LEU A 340 -14.29 -4.21 -24.40
N SER A 341 -14.66 -5.43 -24.00
CA SER A 341 -15.94 -6.04 -24.34
C SER A 341 -17.08 -5.20 -23.78
N GLY A 342 -17.88 -4.57 -24.64
CA GLY A 342 -18.99 -3.71 -24.24
C GLY A 342 -18.65 -2.23 -24.07
N ILE A 343 -17.41 -1.80 -24.32
CA ILE A 343 -17.03 -0.38 -24.33
C ILE A 343 -17.11 0.15 -25.76
N ALA A 344 -17.88 1.23 -25.97
CA ALA A 344 -17.98 1.88 -27.27
C ALA A 344 -16.58 2.34 -27.77
N PRO A 345 -16.25 2.16 -29.06
CA PRO A 345 -14.92 2.52 -29.59
C PRO A 345 -14.49 3.96 -29.31
N ARG A 346 -15.45 4.91 -29.36
CA ARG A 346 -15.22 6.32 -29.03
C ARG A 346 -14.80 6.50 -27.57
N LEU A 347 -15.47 5.84 -26.63
CA LEU A 347 -15.15 5.93 -25.21
C LEU A 347 -13.80 5.28 -24.90
N ALA A 348 -13.48 4.16 -25.54
CA ALA A 348 -12.18 3.50 -25.41
C ALA A 348 -11.02 4.42 -25.88
N HIS A 349 -11.25 5.19 -26.96
CA HIS A 349 -10.27 6.17 -27.44
C HIS A 349 -10.04 7.30 -26.43
N TRP A 350 -11.10 7.92 -25.92
CA TRP A 350 -11.00 8.99 -24.90
C TRP A 350 -10.38 8.50 -23.60
N LEU A 351 -10.70 7.27 -23.18
CA LEU A 351 -10.11 6.65 -22.01
C LEU A 351 -8.60 6.46 -22.17
N ARG A 352 -8.15 5.96 -23.33
CA ARG A 352 -6.72 5.84 -23.65
C ARG A 352 -6.04 7.22 -23.60
N LEU A 353 -6.65 8.24 -24.22
CA LEU A 353 -6.09 9.59 -24.23
C LEU A 353 -5.98 10.17 -22.82
N GLY A 354 -7.00 10.00 -21.99
CA GLY A 354 -7.00 10.43 -20.59
C GLY A 354 -5.90 9.75 -19.77
N ILE A 355 -5.75 8.43 -19.90
CA ILE A 355 -4.68 7.67 -19.24
C ILE A 355 -3.31 8.18 -19.68
N VAL A 356 -3.09 8.38 -20.98
CA VAL A 356 -1.81 8.90 -21.52
C VAL A 356 -1.53 10.31 -21.01
N ALA A 357 -2.52 11.21 -21.02
CA ALA A 357 -2.37 12.58 -20.55
C ALA A 357 -2.03 12.66 -19.06
N VAL A 358 -2.76 11.93 -18.22
CA VAL A 358 -2.48 11.84 -16.77
C VAL A 358 -1.08 11.24 -16.55
N THR A 359 -0.71 10.20 -17.28
CA THR A 359 0.63 9.58 -17.18
C THR A 359 1.74 10.58 -17.54
N ALA A 360 1.56 11.36 -18.61
CA ALA A 360 2.53 12.36 -19.04
C ALA A 360 2.68 13.51 -18.04
N LEU A 361 1.57 14.05 -17.53
CA LEU A 361 1.63 15.10 -16.50
C LEU A 361 2.22 14.58 -15.19
N ALA A 362 1.84 13.37 -14.77
CA ALA A 362 2.40 12.74 -13.58
C ALA A 362 3.92 12.56 -13.72
N LEU A 363 4.41 12.15 -14.91
CA LEU A 363 5.84 12.01 -15.18
C LEU A 363 6.58 13.34 -15.02
N LEU A 364 6.04 14.44 -15.55
CA LEU A 364 6.63 15.77 -15.38
C LEU A 364 6.73 16.16 -13.90
N VAL A 365 5.64 15.97 -13.15
CA VAL A 365 5.62 16.26 -11.71
C VAL A 365 6.57 15.34 -10.93
N SER A 366 6.70 14.07 -11.31
CA SER A 366 7.64 13.14 -10.70
C SER A 366 9.10 13.51 -10.96
N LEU A 367 9.45 13.96 -12.17
CA LEU A 367 10.80 14.43 -12.48
C LEU A 367 11.16 15.66 -11.65
N TYR A 368 10.21 16.58 -11.51
CA TYR A 368 10.37 17.76 -10.65
C TYR A 368 10.53 17.40 -9.17
N ALA A 369 9.69 16.49 -8.64
CA ALA A 369 9.79 16.02 -7.26
C ALA A 369 11.11 15.27 -7.00
N LEU A 370 11.57 14.44 -7.95
CA LEU A 370 12.85 13.75 -7.86
C LEU A 370 14.02 14.75 -7.82
N ALA A 371 14.00 15.78 -8.67
CA ALA A 371 15.02 16.82 -8.66
C ALA A 371 15.09 17.53 -7.28
N ALA A 372 13.95 17.82 -6.66
CA ALA A 372 13.91 18.41 -5.32
C ALA A 372 14.46 17.46 -4.24
N ILE A 373 14.11 16.17 -4.28
CA ILE A 373 14.66 15.17 -3.33
C ILE A 373 16.19 15.07 -3.51
N LEU A 374 16.67 14.97 -4.75
CA LEU A 374 18.10 14.85 -5.05
C LEU A 374 18.88 16.09 -4.59
N TYR A 375 18.36 17.29 -4.86
CA TYR A 375 18.96 18.54 -4.39
C TYR A 375 19.11 18.57 -2.88
N ARG A 376 18.07 18.20 -2.14
CA ARG A 376 18.10 18.15 -0.67
C ARG A 376 19.02 17.07 -0.12
N THR A 377 19.07 15.91 -0.78
CA THR A 377 19.99 14.85 -0.41
C THR A 377 21.44 15.23 -0.71
N ALA A 378 21.70 16.09 -1.70
CA ALA A 378 23.05 16.59 -2.00
C ALA A 378 23.50 17.70 -1.04
N LEU A 379 22.56 18.52 -0.53
CA LEU A 379 22.86 19.58 0.43
C LEU A 379 22.92 19.09 1.88
N ASP A 380 22.03 18.18 2.28
CA ASP A 380 22.06 17.58 3.60
C ASP A 380 22.66 16.15 3.54
N ARG A 381 22.32 15.31 4.52
CA ARG A 381 22.68 13.89 4.55
C ARG A 381 21.69 13.00 3.80
N LEU A 382 22.18 11.85 3.34
CA LEU A 382 21.36 10.71 2.97
C LEU A 382 20.78 10.07 4.25
N THR A 383 19.48 9.78 4.27
CA THR A 383 18.80 9.09 5.38
C THR A 383 18.05 7.86 4.88
N PRO A 384 17.71 6.88 5.75
CA PRO A 384 16.90 5.73 5.37
C PRO A 384 15.61 6.12 4.62
N ASN A 385 14.91 7.14 5.12
CA ASN A 385 13.70 7.65 4.49
C ASN A 385 13.98 8.25 3.10
N ARG A 386 15.01 9.11 2.96
CA ARG A 386 15.34 9.75 1.68
C ARG A 386 15.74 8.72 0.62
N LEU A 387 16.57 7.74 0.98
CA LEU A 387 16.97 6.67 0.06
C LEU A 387 15.75 5.89 -0.43
N THR A 388 14.83 5.57 0.49
CA THR A 388 13.59 4.85 0.16
C THR A 388 12.70 5.65 -0.79
N PHE A 389 12.51 6.95 -0.53
CA PHE A 389 11.73 7.83 -1.41
C PHE A 389 12.39 8.00 -2.78
N ILE A 390 13.71 8.11 -2.87
CA ILE A 390 14.43 8.17 -4.15
C ILE A 390 14.12 6.91 -4.97
N GLY A 391 14.24 5.73 -4.36
CA GLY A 391 13.95 4.46 -5.05
C GLY A 391 12.50 4.35 -5.53
N TRP A 392 11.51 4.72 -4.69
CA TRP A 392 10.11 4.77 -5.11
C TRP A 392 9.85 5.75 -6.25
N ASN A 393 10.49 6.93 -6.25
CA ASN A 393 10.36 7.88 -7.35
C ASN A 393 10.96 7.32 -8.64
N LEU A 394 12.14 6.68 -8.58
CA LEU A 394 12.76 6.06 -9.75
C LEU A 394 11.88 4.94 -10.34
N ILE A 395 11.28 4.10 -9.49
CA ILE A 395 10.36 3.04 -9.93
C ILE A 395 9.11 3.64 -10.58
N ASN A 396 8.52 4.67 -9.97
CA ASN A 396 7.35 5.34 -10.52
C ASN A 396 7.65 6.02 -11.86
N ILE A 397 8.75 6.76 -11.95
CA ILE A 397 9.19 7.39 -13.20
C ILE A 397 9.42 6.32 -14.27
N GLY A 398 10.11 5.23 -13.93
CA GLY A 398 10.32 4.10 -14.83
C GLY A 398 9.00 3.49 -15.31
N LEU A 399 8.03 3.28 -14.41
CA LEU A 399 6.70 2.79 -14.74
C LEU A 399 5.96 3.74 -15.68
N LEU A 400 5.93 5.05 -15.37
CA LEU A 400 5.26 6.07 -16.18
C LEU A 400 5.89 6.19 -17.58
N VAL A 401 7.22 6.13 -17.66
CA VAL A 401 7.95 6.11 -18.94
C VAL A 401 7.59 4.86 -19.74
N LEU A 402 7.60 3.67 -19.12
CA LEU A 402 7.20 2.42 -19.80
C LEU A 402 5.76 2.45 -20.28
N LEU A 403 4.83 3.03 -19.50
CA LEU A 403 3.44 3.23 -19.91
C LEU A 403 3.38 4.07 -21.19
N LEU A 404 4.06 5.22 -21.23
CA LEU A 404 4.09 6.09 -22.42
C LEU A 404 4.75 5.39 -23.62
N LEU A 405 5.91 4.75 -23.43
CA LEU A 405 6.63 4.08 -24.51
C LEU A 405 5.80 2.95 -25.15
N PHE A 406 5.16 2.10 -24.34
CA PHE A 406 4.30 1.06 -24.88
C PHE A 406 3.02 1.62 -25.51
N GLN A 407 2.53 2.78 -25.07
CA GLN A 407 1.41 3.45 -25.76
C GLN A 407 1.80 4.01 -27.13
N LEU A 408 3.07 4.41 -27.33
CA LEU A 408 3.58 4.88 -28.62
C LEU A 408 3.88 3.71 -29.59
N GLN A 409 4.33 2.57 -29.09
CA GLN A 409 4.77 1.44 -29.92
C GLN A 409 3.61 0.56 -30.43
N VAL A 410 2.45 0.56 -29.78
CA VAL A 410 1.38 -0.40 -30.06
C VAL A 410 0.33 0.18 -31.03
N ARG A 411 0.06 -0.56 -32.13
CA ARG A 411 -0.98 -0.25 -33.12
C ARG A 411 -2.40 -0.24 -32.51
N GLU A 412 -3.29 0.55 -33.11
CA GLU A 412 -4.70 0.67 -32.71
C GLU A 412 -5.35 -0.72 -32.58
N GLY A 413 -5.87 -1.03 -31.38
CA GLY A 413 -6.51 -2.31 -31.06
C GLY A 413 -5.79 -3.16 -29.99
N ARG A 414 -4.47 -3.01 -29.77
CA ARG A 414 -3.72 -3.78 -28.75
C ARG A 414 -3.16 -2.96 -27.60
N TRP A 415 -3.54 -1.69 -27.49
CA TRP A 415 -2.96 -0.74 -26.53
C TRP A 415 -3.04 -1.19 -25.06
N LEU A 416 -4.05 -1.96 -24.67
CA LEU A 416 -4.16 -2.54 -23.32
C LEU A 416 -3.03 -3.52 -22.99
N ALA A 417 -2.60 -4.33 -23.95
CA ALA A 417 -1.51 -5.28 -23.73
C ALA A 417 -0.20 -4.56 -23.37
N GLY A 418 0.01 -3.37 -23.94
CA GLY A 418 1.12 -2.47 -23.57
C GLY A 418 1.02 -2.02 -22.11
N LEU A 419 -0.15 -1.59 -21.66
CA LEU A 419 -0.37 -1.19 -20.26
C LEU A 419 -0.15 -2.35 -19.29
N TYR A 420 -0.71 -3.52 -19.58
CA TYR A 420 -0.55 -4.71 -18.72
C TYR A 420 0.91 -5.11 -18.58
N ARG A 421 1.68 -5.00 -19.66
CA ARG A 421 3.13 -5.25 -19.63
C ARG A 421 3.86 -4.24 -18.75
N ALA A 422 3.57 -2.94 -18.86
CA ALA A 422 4.16 -1.92 -18.01
C ALA A 422 3.84 -2.16 -16.52
N TYR A 423 2.58 -2.38 -16.18
CA TYR A 423 2.18 -2.67 -14.80
C TYR A 423 2.82 -3.96 -14.26
N SER A 424 2.92 -5.01 -15.08
CA SER A 424 3.59 -6.26 -14.71
C SER A 424 5.09 -6.10 -14.43
N VAL A 425 5.78 -5.20 -15.15
CA VAL A 425 7.19 -4.86 -14.85
C VAL A 425 7.26 -4.02 -13.58
N GLY A 426 6.35 -3.05 -13.43
CA GLY A 426 6.27 -2.19 -12.25
C GLY A 426 6.10 -2.97 -10.95
N THR A 427 5.20 -3.97 -10.91
CA THR A 427 4.99 -4.79 -9.71
C THR A 427 6.23 -5.56 -9.28
N VAL A 428 7.00 -6.09 -10.24
CA VAL A 428 8.27 -6.76 -9.95
C VAL A 428 9.29 -5.77 -9.41
N ALA A 429 9.40 -4.57 -10.00
CA ALA A 429 10.30 -3.54 -9.50
C ALA A 429 9.93 -3.09 -8.08
N TYR A 430 8.64 -2.93 -7.79
CA TYR A 430 8.15 -2.62 -6.45
C TYR A 430 8.48 -3.70 -5.43
N ALA A 431 8.26 -4.97 -5.77
CA ALA A 431 8.57 -6.10 -4.90
C ALA A 431 10.08 -6.22 -4.65
N ALA A 432 10.89 -6.08 -5.70
CA ALA A 432 12.36 -6.13 -5.58
C ALA A 432 12.89 -5.00 -4.70
N TRP A 433 12.41 -3.76 -4.91
CA TRP A 433 12.81 -2.62 -4.09
C TRP A 433 12.38 -2.80 -2.64
N THR A 434 11.20 -3.35 -2.41
CA THR A 434 10.72 -3.66 -1.05
C THR A 434 11.68 -4.59 -0.32
N VAL A 435 12.13 -5.66 -0.98
CA VAL A 435 13.13 -6.57 -0.42
C VAL A 435 14.46 -5.85 -0.15
N VAL A 436 14.91 -4.99 -1.07
CA VAL A 436 16.13 -4.19 -0.88
C VAL A 436 16.01 -3.26 0.33
N VAL A 437 14.89 -2.55 0.49
CA VAL A 437 14.66 -1.64 1.62
C VAL A 437 14.65 -2.41 2.95
N ILE A 438 13.97 -3.55 3.01
CA ILE A 438 13.93 -4.39 4.21
C ILE A 438 15.35 -4.88 4.56
N LEU A 439 16.08 -5.43 3.59
CA LEU A 439 17.35 -6.10 3.88
C LEU A 439 18.52 -5.13 4.03
N ALA A 440 18.63 -4.11 3.17
CA ALA A 440 19.84 -3.31 3.05
C ALA A 440 19.91 -2.15 4.04
N LEU A 441 18.77 -1.53 4.43
CA LEU A 441 18.79 -0.32 5.24
C LEU A 441 19.52 -0.45 6.60
N PRO A 442 19.34 -1.53 7.39
CA PRO A 442 20.04 -1.67 8.67
C PRO A 442 21.55 -1.64 8.51
N TRP A 443 22.07 -2.25 7.45
CA TRP A 443 23.52 -2.36 7.22
C TRP A 443 24.10 -1.09 6.62
N LEU A 444 23.38 -0.46 5.69
CA LEU A 444 23.83 0.78 5.05
C LEU A 444 23.97 1.93 6.05
N PHE A 445 23.08 2.01 7.04
CA PHE A 445 23.05 3.11 8.00
C PHE A 445 23.61 2.74 9.39
N GLY A 446 23.69 1.46 9.74
CA GLY A 446 24.20 1.01 11.04
C GLY A 446 25.73 0.95 11.15
N ALA A 447 26.44 0.57 10.09
CA ALA A 447 27.87 0.22 10.17
C ALA A 447 28.80 1.42 10.42
N ASN A 448 28.42 2.63 9.99
CA ASN A 448 29.32 3.80 9.93
C ASN A 448 29.20 4.77 11.12
N GLN A 449 28.35 4.48 12.13
CA GLN A 449 27.93 5.52 13.10
C GLN A 449 28.20 5.19 14.57
N LYS A 450 29.16 4.30 14.88
CA LYS A 450 29.53 3.98 16.26
C LYS A 450 29.88 5.21 17.11
N VAL A 451 30.55 6.20 16.50
CA VAL A 451 30.90 7.46 17.19
C VAL A 451 29.64 8.27 17.52
N LEU A 452 28.74 8.46 16.55
CA LEU A 452 27.47 9.19 16.76
C LEU A 452 26.55 8.49 17.76
N ASN A 453 26.56 7.15 17.79
CA ASN A 453 25.77 6.36 18.75
C ASN A 453 26.19 6.60 20.21
N SER A 454 27.42 7.05 20.45
CA SER A 454 27.91 7.39 21.79
C SER A 454 27.51 8.79 22.25
N LEU A 455 27.01 9.64 21.35
CA LEU A 455 26.57 10.99 21.68
C LEU A 455 25.22 10.97 22.41
N PRO A 456 24.90 11.99 23.22
CA PRO A 456 23.58 12.13 23.81
C PRO A 456 22.46 12.21 22.78
N VAL A 457 21.25 11.75 23.15
CA VAL A 457 20.08 11.73 22.27
C VAL A 457 19.69 13.14 21.81
N SER A 458 19.77 14.14 22.69
CA SER A 458 19.49 15.55 22.32
C SER A 458 20.42 16.05 21.21
N VAL A 459 21.69 15.65 21.26
CA VAL A 459 22.70 15.97 20.25
C VAL A 459 22.44 15.15 18.98
N GLN A 460 22.15 13.85 19.08
CA GLN A 460 21.81 13.01 17.93
C GLN A 460 20.58 13.54 17.17
N GLU A 461 19.54 14.00 17.89
CA GLU A 461 18.32 14.56 17.30
C GLU A 461 18.61 15.85 16.52
N ILE A 462 19.42 16.76 17.07
CA ILE A 462 19.83 17.99 16.37
C ILE A 462 20.72 17.64 15.19
N ILE A 463 21.72 16.79 15.41
CA ILE A 463 22.59 16.30 14.34
C ILE A 463 21.73 15.75 13.23
N PHE A 464 20.66 15.02 13.52
CA PHE A 464 19.80 14.37 12.54
C PHE A 464 18.73 15.26 11.89
N ASP A 465 18.18 16.26 12.57
CA ASP A 465 17.13 17.13 12.00
C ASP A 465 17.71 18.35 11.28
N LYS A 466 18.94 18.77 11.63
CA LYS A 466 19.55 20.01 11.13
C LYS A 466 20.67 19.75 10.11
N PRO A 467 20.78 20.56 9.05
CA PRO A 467 21.91 20.48 8.12
C PRO A 467 23.19 20.97 8.79
N ASP A 468 24.34 20.56 8.23
CA ASP A 468 25.62 21.14 8.61
C ASP A 468 25.72 22.60 8.14
N PRO A 469 26.41 23.48 8.89
CA PRO A 469 27.13 23.23 10.14
C PRO A 469 26.23 23.18 11.38
N ILE A 470 26.48 22.24 12.30
CA ILE A 470 25.72 22.08 13.55
C ILE A 470 26.43 22.81 14.69
N LEU A 471 25.85 23.90 15.17
CA LEU A 471 26.40 24.70 16.26
C LEU A 471 25.57 24.46 17.53
N LEU A 472 26.24 24.06 18.61
CA LEU A 472 25.60 23.80 19.89
C LEU A 472 26.04 24.80 20.96
N LYS A 473 25.08 25.14 21.82
CA LYS A 473 25.26 25.93 23.03
C LYS A 473 24.43 25.32 24.16
N CYS A 474 24.77 25.59 25.40
CA CYS A 474 23.88 25.32 26.52
C CYS A 474 23.59 26.61 27.29
N THR A 475 22.49 26.65 28.03
CA THR A 475 22.02 27.88 28.71
C THR A 475 22.95 28.33 29.84
N GLY A 476 23.71 27.42 30.45
CA GLY A 476 24.65 27.70 31.53
C GLY A 476 26.03 28.19 31.10
N SER A 477 26.31 28.25 29.79
CA SER A 477 27.63 28.61 29.26
C SER A 477 27.55 29.62 28.12
N PRO A 478 28.45 30.61 28.08
CA PRO A 478 28.50 31.57 26.98
C PRO A 478 29.09 30.96 25.70
N HIS A 479 29.77 29.82 25.78
CA HIS A 479 30.58 29.24 24.71
C HIS A 479 29.75 28.50 23.66
N ILE A 480 30.20 28.58 22.40
CA ILE A 480 29.57 27.93 21.24
C ILE A 480 30.54 26.87 20.72
N TYR A 481 30.00 25.71 20.37
CA TYR A 481 30.79 24.60 19.85
C TYR A 481 30.23 24.18 18.49
N LEU A 482 31.11 23.99 17.51
CA LEU A 482 30.79 23.27 16.28
C LEU A 482 30.86 21.77 16.55
N ILE A 483 29.82 21.03 16.14
CA ILE A 483 29.86 19.57 16.17
C ILE A 483 30.33 19.06 14.82
N GLU A 484 31.43 18.32 14.82
CA GLU A 484 32.06 17.78 13.61
C GLU A 484 32.68 16.42 13.94
N ASP A 485 32.43 15.40 13.12
CA ASP A 485 32.93 14.02 13.32
C ASP A 485 32.70 13.44 14.73
N GLY A 486 31.61 13.85 15.37
CA GLY A 486 31.25 13.43 16.73
C GLY A 486 32.06 14.08 17.86
N GLN A 487 32.78 15.16 17.55
CA GLN A 487 33.52 15.96 18.53
C GLN A 487 32.94 17.37 18.63
N LYS A 488 33.04 17.97 19.82
CA LYS A 488 32.72 19.39 20.04
C LYS A 488 33.98 20.24 19.88
N ARG A 489 33.98 21.14 18.91
CA ARG A 489 35.07 22.07 18.61
C ARG A 489 34.68 23.45 19.10
N TRP A 490 35.34 23.93 20.14
CA TRP A 490 35.07 25.26 20.70
C TRP A 490 35.39 26.38 19.71
N ILE A 491 34.46 27.31 19.53
CA ILE A 491 34.68 28.56 18.77
C ILE A 491 35.07 29.64 19.76
N ASP A 492 36.30 30.15 19.65
CA ASP A 492 36.93 30.98 20.67
C ASP A 492 36.26 32.34 20.88
N THR A 493 35.84 32.98 19.78
CA THR A 493 35.30 34.33 19.76
C THR A 493 34.14 34.47 18.78
N ILE A 494 33.30 35.49 19.01
CA ILE A 494 32.22 35.86 18.08
C ILE A 494 32.77 36.36 16.74
N GLN A 495 33.98 36.94 16.73
CA GLN A 495 34.63 37.32 15.49
C GLN A 495 34.94 36.07 14.65
N THR A 496 35.57 35.04 15.23
CA THR A 496 35.78 33.75 14.55
C THR A 496 34.48 33.13 14.07
N PHE A 497 33.40 33.21 14.86
CA PHE A 497 32.08 32.74 14.46
C PHE A 497 31.58 33.43 13.17
N ASN A 498 31.65 34.77 13.13
CA ASN A 498 31.21 35.57 11.99
C ASN A 498 32.12 35.38 10.77
N ASP A 499 33.45 35.32 10.97
CA ASP A 499 34.45 35.15 9.91
C ASP A 499 34.32 33.79 9.21
N ARG A 500 33.81 32.77 9.92
CA ARG A 500 33.47 31.45 9.37
C ARG A 500 32.12 31.42 8.65
N GLY A 501 31.38 32.53 8.63
CA GLY A 501 30.07 32.63 8.00
C GLY A 501 28.95 31.90 8.75
N TYR A 502 29.16 31.56 10.03
CA TYR A 502 28.13 30.92 10.85
C TYR A 502 27.02 31.91 11.17
N LEU A 503 25.78 31.41 11.22
CA LEU A 503 24.61 32.22 11.51
C LEU A 503 24.03 31.85 12.87
N TRP A 504 23.59 32.85 13.63
CA TRP A 504 23.00 32.65 14.96
C TRP A 504 21.73 31.78 14.94
N ARG A 505 21.00 31.76 13.83
CA ARG A 505 19.82 30.89 13.63
C ARG A 505 20.17 29.39 13.59
N ASP A 506 21.45 29.06 13.37
CA ASP A 506 21.96 27.69 13.28
C ASP A 506 22.58 27.23 14.62
N VAL A 507 22.48 28.06 15.68
CA VAL A 507 22.90 27.73 17.04
C VAL A 507 21.73 27.11 17.80
N TYR A 508 21.87 25.84 18.15
CA TYR A 508 20.86 25.07 18.88
C TYR A 508 21.24 24.87 20.34
N PHE A 509 20.23 24.86 21.22
CA PHE A 509 20.43 24.67 22.65
C PHE A 509 20.23 23.22 23.06
N VAL A 510 21.16 22.70 23.85
CA VAL A 510 21.10 21.37 24.49
C VAL A 510 21.33 21.47 25.99
N PRO A 511 20.94 20.47 26.79
CA PRO A 511 21.32 20.40 28.20
C PRO A 511 22.85 20.45 28.36
N CYS A 512 23.35 21.21 29.35
CA CYS A 512 24.80 21.33 29.54
C CYS A 512 25.46 19.99 29.87
N ALA A 513 24.76 19.09 30.58
CA ALA A 513 25.24 17.74 30.88
C ALA A 513 25.49 16.93 29.58
N ASP A 514 24.58 17.03 28.62
CA ASP A 514 24.71 16.37 27.33
C ASP A 514 25.89 16.97 26.55
N LEU A 515 25.98 18.31 26.47
CA LEU A 515 27.08 18.95 25.75
C LEU A 515 28.46 18.65 26.35
N ARG A 516 28.57 18.52 27.69
CA ARG A 516 29.81 18.10 28.35
C ARG A 516 30.24 16.70 27.95
N SER A 517 29.29 15.78 27.77
CA SER A 517 29.58 14.38 27.46
C SER A 517 30.05 14.15 26.01
N VAL A 518 29.89 15.14 25.13
CA VAL A 518 30.45 15.09 23.77
C VAL A 518 31.98 15.22 23.85
N PRO A 519 32.76 14.34 23.20
CA PRO A 519 34.23 14.42 23.20
C PRO A 519 34.75 15.77 22.68
N ASP A 520 35.80 16.30 23.31
CA ASP A 520 36.45 17.54 22.88
C ASP A 520 37.28 17.33 21.61
N GLY A 521 37.10 18.20 20.62
CA GLY A 521 37.88 18.25 19.39
C GLY A 521 38.79 19.48 19.34
N VAL A 522 39.54 19.62 18.24
CA VAL A 522 40.45 20.76 18.05
C VAL A 522 39.65 22.08 17.98
N PRO A 523 39.93 23.08 18.83
CA PRO A 523 39.25 24.37 18.80
C PRO A 523 39.36 25.11 17.46
N ILE A 524 38.54 26.15 17.32
CA ILE A 524 38.49 27.01 16.14
C ILE A 524 38.77 28.44 16.63
N PRO A 525 39.94 29.02 16.30
CA PRO A 525 41.08 28.42 15.59
C PRO A 525 41.87 27.41 16.45
N ALA A 526 42.70 26.56 15.82
CA ALA A 526 43.42 25.47 16.50
C ALA A 526 44.40 25.93 17.61
N GLY A 527 44.77 27.22 17.63
CA GLY A 527 45.63 27.82 18.64
C GLY A 527 44.90 28.46 19.83
N ALA A 528 43.58 28.34 19.94
CA ALA A 528 42.78 29.04 20.94
C ALA A 528 42.99 28.58 22.41
N GLY A 529 43.76 27.50 22.63
CA GLY A 529 43.92 26.89 23.95
C GLY A 529 42.90 25.78 24.23
N PRO A 530 42.86 25.21 25.45
CA PRO A 530 41.94 24.12 25.75
C PRO A 530 40.47 24.57 25.68
N PRO A 531 39.56 23.75 25.13
CA PRO A 531 38.14 24.10 25.08
C PRO A 531 37.59 24.25 26.50
N PRO A 532 36.86 25.35 26.80
CA PRO A 532 36.18 25.52 28.08
C PRO A 532 35.10 24.44 28.25
N GLN A 533 34.71 24.18 29.49
CA GLN A 533 33.61 23.24 29.75
C GLN A 533 32.26 23.97 29.70
N PRO A 534 31.25 23.41 29.00
CA PRO A 534 29.91 23.97 28.90
C PRO A 534 29.06 23.82 30.17
#